data_AF-A0A1I3GRQ7-F1
#
_entry.id   AF-A0A1I3GRQ7-F1
#
_cell.length_a   1.000
_cell.length_b   1.000
_cell.length_c   1.000
_cell.angle_alpha   90.00
_cell.angle_beta   90.00
_cell.angle_gamma   90.00
#
_symmetry.space_group_name_H-M   'P 1'
#
loop_
_entity.id
_entity.type
_entity.pdbx_description
1 polymer ?
#
loop_
_entity_poly.entity_id
_entity_poly.type
_entity_poly.pdbx_seq_one_letter_code
_entity_poly.pdbx_strand_id
1 'polypeptide(L)'
;MTQITIVYWRDIPAQVIAGSGRRAAKVQLSERFEQAIDRAAMRSGASETDAYLADWRKVPSGEAEGVDADIARARADAIEAEWTPERLKTVALAGGVEA
;
A
#
# COMPACT_ATOMS: atom_id res chain seq x y z
N MET A 1 -21.80 -5.30 3.49
CA MET A 1 -20.53 -4.77 4.02
C MET A 1 -19.47 -4.94 2.94
N THR A 2 -18.63 -3.93 2.79
CA THR A 2 -17.58 -3.88 1.77
C THR A 2 -16.26 -4.27 2.41
N GLN A 3 -15.65 -5.32 1.87
CA GLN A 3 -14.33 -5.81 2.29
C GLN A 3 -13.25 -4.83 1.85
N ILE A 4 -12.34 -4.48 2.76
CA ILE A 4 -11.21 -3.61 2.49
C ILE A 4 -9.96 -4.47 2.45
N THR A 5 -9.17 -4.32 1.39
CA THR A 5 -7.87 -4.95 1.23
C THR A 5 -6.85 -3.88 0.92
N ILE A 6 -5.73 -3.87 1.64
CA ILE A 6 -4.61 -2.99 1.33
C ILE A 6 -3.50 -3.83 0.68
N VAL A 7 -2.99 -3.32 -0.43
CA VAL A 7 -1.84 -3.88 -1.14
C VAL A 7 -0.59 -3.21 -0.60
N TYR A 8 0.36 -4.02 -0.16
CA TYR A 8 1.66 -3.58 0.32
C TYR A 8 2.77 -4.18 -0.52
N TRP A 9 3.86 -3.42 -0.66
CA TRP A 9 5.17 -3.97 -0.96
C TRP A 9 5.97 -3.99 0.34
N ARG A 10 6.28 -5.18 0.84
CA ARG A 10 6.74 -5.37 2.24
C ARG A 10 5.81 -4.63 3.21
N ASP A 11 6.29 -3.64 3.95
CA ASP A 11 5.48 -2.84 4.88
C ASP A 11 5.00 -1.50 4.32
N ILE A 12 5.39 -1.12 3.10
CA ILE A 12 4.95 0.13 2.47
C ILE A 12 3.64 -0.10 1.72
N PRO A 13 2.53 0.59 2.07
CA PRO A 13 1.26 0.43 1.34
C PRO A 13 1.34 1.12 -0.02
N ALA A 14 0.64 0.59 -1.01
CA ALA A 14 0.61 1.14 -2.38
C ALA A 14 -0.80 1.37 -2.92
N GLN A 15 -1.76 0.54 -2.50
CA GLN A 15 -3.11 0.60 -3.04
C GLN A 15 -4.14 0.11 -2.02
N VAL A 16 -5.31 0.74 -2.02
CA VAL A 16 -6.51 0.26 -1.33
C VAL A 16 -7.48 -0.32 -2.34
N ILE A 17 -8.06 -1.47 -2.01
CA ILE A 17 -9.11 -2.14 -2.76
C ILE A 17 -10.32 -2.29 -1.84
N ALA A 18 -11.49 -1.86 -2.29
CA ALA A 18 -12.74 -2.06 -1.59
C ALA A 18 -13.71 -2.87 -2.45
N GLY A 19 -14.33 -3.89 -1.86
CA GLY A 19 -15.24 -4.81 -2.56
C GLY A 19 -14.50 -6.01 -3.16
N SER A 20 -15.16 -6.71 -4.08
CA SER A 20 -14.62 -7.96 -4.65
C SER A 20 -14.81 -8.08 -6.17
N GLY A 21 -13.96 -8.92 -6.78
CA GLY A 21 -13.99 -9.21 -8.20
C GLY A 21 -13.73 -8.00 -9.09
N ARG A 22 -14.28 -8.01 -10.30
CA ARG A 22 -14.09 -6.97 -11.33
C ARG A 22 -14.70 -5.60 -10.98
N ARG A 23 -15.60 -5.56 -10.00
CA ARG A 23 -16.33 -4.34 -9.59
C ARG A 23 -15.70 -3.64 -8.39
N ALA A 24 -14.67 -4.23 -7.78
CA ALA A 24 -13.99 -3.63 -6.64
C ALA A 24 -13.44 -2.25 -7.02
N ALA A 25 -13.69 -1.27 -6.16
CA ALA A 25 -13.06 0.04 -6.27
C ALA A 25 -11.58 -0.07 -5.88
N LYS A 26 -10.72 0.62 -6.62
CA LYS A 26 -9.27 0.61 -6.39
C LYS A 26 -8.76 2.04 -6.35
N VAL A 27 -8.03 2.37 -5.30
CA VAL A 27 -7.40 3.69 -5.13
C VAL A 27 -5.92 3.45 -4.91
N GLN A 28 -5.09 3.89 -5.86
CA GLN A 28 -3.65 3.94 -5.67
C GLN A 28 -3.31 5.10 -4.73
N LEU A 29 -2.32 4.89 -3.86
CA LEU A 29 -1.76 5.95 -3.06
C LEU A 29 -0.87 6.85 -3.92
N SER A 30 -0.54 8.02 -3.39
CA SER A 30 0.29 9.02 -4.05
C SER A 30 1.68 8.50 -4.37
N GLU A 31 2.32 9.15 -5.34
CA GLU A 31 3.62 8.78 -5.90
C GLU A 31 4.74 8.66 -4.84
N ARG A 32 4.62 9.35 -3.70
CA ARG A 32 5.58 9.24 -2.61
C ARG A 32 5.72 7.83 -2.03
N PHE A 33 4.67 7.01 -2.10
CA PHE A 33 4.72 5.61 -1.70
C PHE A 33 5.47 4.77 -2.73
N GLU A 34 5.21 4.99 -4.02
CA GLU A 34 5.95 4.33 -5.11
C GLU A 34 7.45 4.65 -5.04
N GLN A 35 7.79 5.93 -4.90
CA GLN A 35 9.19 6.35 -4.73
C GLN A 35 9.84 5.73 -3.47
N ALA A 36 9.08 5.54 -2.38
CA ALA A 36 9.58 4.90 -1.18
C ALA A 36 9.85 3.39 -1.41
N ILE A 37 8.95 2.72 -2.13
CA ILE A 37 9.09 1.31 -2.54
C ILE A 37 10.32 1.15 -3.43
N ASP A 38 10.50 1.99 -4.43
CA ASP A 38 11.67 1.90 -5.34
C ASP A 38 12.99 2.10 -4.59
N ARG A 39 13.03 3.11 -3.70
CA ARG A 39 14.20 3.32 -2.84
C ARG A 39 14.48 2.13 -1.94
N ALA A 40 13.44 1.54 -1.36
CA ALA A 40 13.55 0.36 -0.51
C ALA A 40 14.03 -0.89 -1.28
N ALA A 41 13.51 -1.11 -2.48
CA ALA A 41 13.91 -2.18 -3.37
C ALA A 41 15.38 -2.05 -3.78
N MET A 42 15.79 -0.86 -4.24
CA MET A 42 17.20 -0.58 -4.55
C MET A 42 18.10 -0.79 -3.34
N ARG A 43 17.68 -0.32 -2.15
CA ARG A 43 18.47 -0.43 -0.91
C ARG A 43 18.68 -1.87 -0.46
N SER A 44 17.67 -2.72 -0.63
CA SER A 44 17.69 -4.11 -0.19
C SER A 44 18.23 -5.08 -1.25
N GLY A 45 18.59 -4.59 -2.43
CA GLY A 45 18.98 -5.44 -3.57
C GLY A 45 17.81 -6.17 -4.22
N ALA A 46 16.57 -5.95 -3.75
CA ALA A 46 15.35 -6.50 -4.34
C ALA A 46 14.91 -5.76 -5.61
N SER A 47 15.77 -4.94 -6.20
CA SER A 47 15.53 -4.27 -7.48
C SER A 47 15.55 -5.24 -8.67
N GLU A 48 16.03 -6.47 -8.48
CA GLU A 48 15.88 -7.53 -9.48
C GLU A 48 14.40 -7.96 -9.53
N THR A 49 13.84 -8.01 -10.74
CA THR A 49 12.38 -8.04 -10.98
C THR A 49 11.66 -9.17 -10.25
N ASP A 50 12.29 -10.32 -10.08
CA ASP A 50 11.67 -11.48 -9.42
C ASP A 50 11.47 -11.26 -7.91
N ALA A 51 12.48 -10.70 -7.23
CA ALA A 51 12.41 -10.38 -5.80
C ALA A 51 11.45 -9.21 -5.53
N TYR A 52 11.45 -8.20 -6.40
CA TYR A 52 10.51 -7.08 -6.32
C TYR A 52 9.06 -7.53 -6.37
N LEU A 53 8.75 -8.46 -7.30
CA LEU A 53 7.39 -8.97 -7.49
C LEU A 53 6.96 -9.93 -6.38
N ALA A 54 7.89 -10.69 -5.80
CA ALA A 54 7.62 -11.64 -4.73
C ALA A 54 7.17 -10.97 -3.41
N ASP A 55 7.59 -9.73 -3.16
CA ASP A 55 7.32 -9.01 -1.90
C ASP A 55 5.96 -8.30 -1.85
N TRP A 56 5.15 -8.43 -2.91
CA TRP A 56 3.80 -7.86 -2.94
C TRP A 56 2.81 -8.74 -2.19
N ARG A 57 2.08 -8.14 -1.26
CA ARG A 57 1.05 -8.81 -0.47
C ARG A 57 -0.27 -8.04 -0.45
N LYS A 58 -1.37 -8.78 -0.45
CA LYS A 58 -2.73 -8.25 -0.23
C LYS A 58 -3.16 -8.62 1.18
N VAL A 59 -3.42 -7.62 2.00
CA VAL A 59 -3.78 -7.81 3.41
C VAL A 59 -5.24 -7.39 3.59
N PRO A 60 -6.13 -8.29 4.05
CA PRO A 60 -7.47 -7.91 4.49
C PRO A 60 -7.37 -6.95 5.67
N SER A 61 -8.01 -5.78 5.56
CA SER A 61 -7.85 -4.66 6.51
C SER A 61 -9.20 -4.20 7.09
N GLY A 62 -10.15 -5.12 7.20
CA GLY A 62 -11.46 -4.91 7.79
C GLY A 62 -12.58 -4.71 6.78
N GLU A 63 -13.73 -4.29 7.28
CA GLU A 63 -14.97 -4.09 6.52
C GLU A 63 -15.60 -2.75 6.89
N ALA A 64 -16.29 -2.14 5.94
CA ALA A 64 -17.08 -0.93 6.19
C ALA A 64 -18.42 -0.98 5.45
N GLU A 65 -19.40 -0.21 5.93
CA GLU A 65 -20.69 -0.02 5.27
C GLU A 65 -20.64 1.19 4.34
N GLY A 66 -21.25 1.07 3.16
CA GLY A 66 -21.33 2.15 2.18
C GLY A 66 -20.92 1.71 0.76
N VAL A 67 -20.54 2.71 -0.05
CA VAL A 67 -20.15 2.53 -1.45
C VAL A 67 -18.66 2.21 -1.53
N ASP A 68 -18.30 1.18 -2.29
CA ASP A 68 -16.91 0.72 -2.44
C ASP A 68 -15.93 1.85 -2.80
N ALA A 69 -16.32 2.76 -3.70
CA ALA A 69 -15.48 3.88 -4.12
C ALA A 69 -15.18 4.87 -2.99
N ASP A 70 -16.19 5.24 -2.21
CA ASP A 70 -16.04 6.16 -1.08
C ASP A 70 -15.22 5.52 0.04
N ILE A 71 -15.45 4.23 0.31
CA ILE A 71 -14.68 3.46 1.30
C ILE A 71 -13.21 3.35 0.90
N ALA A 72 -12.93 3.02 -0.37
CA ALA A 72 -11.55 2.93 -0.86
C ALA A 72 -10.83 4.29 -0.78
N ARG A 73 -11.52 5.39 -1.15
CA ARG A 73 -10.98 6.75 -1.08
C ARG A 73 -10.69 7.16 0.36
N ALA A 74 -11.68 7.04 1.24
CA ALA A 74 -11.54 7.42 2.64
C ALA A 74 -10.41 6.63 3.33
N ARG A 75 -10.28 5.34 3.04
CA ARG A 75 -9.18 4.54 3.60
C ARG A 75 -7.83 4.92 3.01
N ALA A 76 -7.76 5.24 1.71
CA ALA A 76 -6.54 5.76 1.09
C ALA A 76 -6.12 7.08 1.73
N ASP A 77 -7.04 8.04 1.89
CA ASP A 77 -6.77 9.34 2.51
C ASP A 77 -6.32 9.19 3.98
N ALA A 78 -6.88 8.22 4.71
CA ALA A 78 -6.44 7.91 6.06
C ALA A 78 -4.99 7.37 6.09
N ILE A 79 -4.63 6.47 5.17
CA ILE A 79 -3.26 5.95 5.03
C ILE A 79 -2.31 7.08 4.65
N GLU A 80 -2.72 7.96 3.73
CA GLU A 80 -1.95 9.14 3.35
C GLU A 80 -1.63 10.02 4.56
N ALA A 81 -2.62 10.31 5.41
CA ALA A 81 -2.42 11.11 6.60
C ALA A 81 -1.54 10.40 7.66
N GLU A 82 -1.69 9.08 7.83
CA GLU A 82 -0.96 8.29 8.82
C GLU A 82 0.53 8.11 8.46
N TRP A 83 0.82 7.97 7.17
CA TRP A 83 2.18 7.81 6.68
C TRP A 83 2.82 9.17 6.44
N THR A 84 3.52 9.69 7.44
CA THR A 84 4.26 10.95 7.29
C THR A 84 5.45 10.80 6.33
N PRO A 85 5.97 11.89 5.75
CA PRO A 85 7.18 11.85 4.94
C PRO A 85 8.39 11.26 5.70
N GLU A 86 8.49 11.50 7.00
CA GLU A 86 9.55 11.00 7.86
C GLU A 86 9.44 9.48 8.09
N ARG A 87 8.22 8.98 8.31
CA ARG A 87 7.96 7.53 8.42
C ARG A 87 8.31 6.83 7.12
N LEU A 88 7.80 7.31 5.98
CA LEU A 88 8.11 6.72 4.67
C LEU A 88 9.61 6.70 4.40
N LYS A 89 10.32 7.79 4.69
CA LYS A 89 11.77 7.87 4.53
C LYS A 89 12.47 6.82 5.39
N THR A 90 12.08 6.69 6.66
CA THR A 90 12.66 5.71 7.59
C THR A 90 12.49 4.29 7.08
N VAL A 91 11.26 3.91 6.71
CA VAL A 91 10.94 2.57 6.19
C VAL A 91 11.68 2.31 4.88
N ALA A 92 11.74 3.28 3.97
CA ALA A 92 12.48 3.15 2.73
C ALA A 92 13.99 2.91 2.95
N LEU A 93 14.61 3.62 3.91
CA LEU A 93 16.01 3.44 4.27
C LEU A 93 16.29 2.10 4.97
N ALA A 94 15.27 1.53 5.62
CA ALA A 94 15.29 0.19 6.21
C ALA A 94 15.02 -0.93 5.18
N GLY A 95 14.90 -0.60 3.88
CA GLY A 95 14.61 -1.59 2.85
C GLY A 95 13.14 -2.02 2.83
N GLY A 96 12.21 -1.19 3.29
CA GLY A 96 10.77 -1.45 3.17
C GLY A 96 10.18 -2.22 4.34
N VAL A 97 10.91 -2.34 5.45
CA VAL A 97 10.48 -3.04 6.67
C VAL A 97 10.32 -2.02 7.79
N GLU A 98 9.19 -2.06 8.51
CA GLU A 98 9.01 -1.30 9.74
C GLU A 98 9.77 -1.98 10.90
N ALA A 99 10.46 -1.19 11.72
CA ALA A 99 11.29 -1.67 12.83
C ALA A 99 10.47 -2.06 14.06
#